data_AF-A0A177LP96-F1
#
_entry.id   AF-A0A177LP96-F1
#
_cell.length_a   1.000
_cell.length_b   1.000
_cell.length_c   1.000
_cell.angle_alpha   90.00
_cell.angle_beta   90.00
_cell.angle_gamma   90.00
#
_symmetry.space_group_name_H-M   'P 1'
#
loop_
_entity.id
_entity.type
_entity.pdbx_description
1 polymer ?
#
loop_
_entity_poly.entity_id
_entity_poly.type
_entity_poly.pdbx_seq_one_letter_code
_entity_poly.pdbx_strand_id
1 'polypeptide(L)'
;MRDDKHRENLKPDFFISHDSRDKDEVARPLYEALLRKGLKVWYDEYSLQIGDSLTESIEKGIAESSQGILILSKNFLSNEKWAKNELQSLKTRQIILNKKIILPIWHGSTEDDLSENYWLLDKIGGNTKDGIEKLANKIFESIKK
;
A
#
# COMPACT_ATOMS: atom_id res chain seq x y z
N MET A 1 -26.30 -30.09 5.45
CA MET A 1 -25.00 -30.19 4.78
C MET A 1 -24.52 -28.77 4.50
N ARG A 2 -23.52 -28.35 5.27
CA ARG A 2 -22.77 -27.08 5.29
C ARG A 2 -23.47 -25.87 5.92
N ASP A 3 -22.85 -25.43 7.01
CA ASP A 3 -23.31 -24.47 8.00
C ASP A 3 -23.14 -23.02 7.55
N ASP A 4 -24.23 -22.26 7.53
CA ASP A 4 -24.27 -20.79 7.37
C ASP A 4 -24.03 -20.06 8.72
N LYS A 5 -23.15 -20.60 9.58
CA LYS A 5 -22.77 -19.99 10.86
C LYS A 5 -21.28 -19.69 10.88
N HIS A 6 -20.93 -18.49 10.44
CA HIS A 6 -19.72 -17.68 10.73
C HIS A 6 -19.42 -16.76 9.53
N ARG A 7 -20.28 -15.75 9.27
CA ARG A 7 -19.80 -14.53 8.61
C ARG A 7 -19.28 -13.60 9.71
N GLU A 8 -18.16 -14.00 10.33
CA GLU A 8 -17.43 -13.13 11.24
C GLU A 8 -16.92 -11.89 10.50
N ASN A 9 -16.81 -10.78 11.23
CA ASN A 9 -16.13 -9.53 10.88
C ASN A 9 -14.68 -9.79 10.43
N LEU A 10 -14.51 -10.32 9.23
CA LEU A 10 -13.21 -10.56 8.62
C LEU A 10 -12.67 -9.22 8.13
N LYS A 11 -11.80 -8.62 8.95
CA LYS A 11 -10.97 -7.47 8.60
C LYS A 11 -10.36 -7.66 7.20
N PRO A 12 -10.27 -6.61 6.37
CA PRO A 12 -9.58 -6.68 5.09
C PRO A 12 -8.15 -7.20 5.22
N ASP A 13 -7.69 -7.91 4.19
CA ASP A 13 -6.32 -8.36 4.08
C ASP A 13 -5.38 -7.16 3.89
N PHE A 14 -5.79 -6.23 3.02
CA PHE A 14 -5.03 -5.03 2.70
C PHE A 14 -5.87 -3.76 2.69
N PHE A 15 -5.19 -2.65 2.92
CA PHE A 15 -5.61 -1.35 2.41
C PHE A 15 -4.58 -0.80 1.43
N ILE A 16 -5.00 0.03 0.47
CA ILE A 16 -4.14 0.69 -0.51
C ILE A 16 -4.13 2.19 -0.25
N SER A 17 -3.05 2.68 0.36
CA SER A 17 -2.76 4.10 0.49
C SER A 17 -2.09 4.61 -0.80
N HIS A 18 -2.62 5.69 -1.34
CA HIS A 18 -2.20 6.22 -2.65
C HIS A 18 -2.50 7.72 -2.74
N ASP A 19 -1.79 8.45 -3.62
CA ASP A 19 -2.20 9.80 -3.98
C ASP A 19 -3.51 9.74 -4.78
N SER A 20 -4.46 10.62 -4.46
CA SER A 20 -5.76 10.69 -5.12
C SER A 20 -5.70 10.76 -6.65
N ARG A 21 -4.63 11.33 -7.21
CA ARG A 21 -4.40 11.42 -8.67
C ARG A 21 -4.08 10.09 -9.32
N ASP A 22 -3.60 9.10 -8.56
CA ASP A 22 -3.25 7.76 -9.06
C ASP A 22 -4.42 6.76 -8.94
N LYS A 23 -5.57 7.23 -8.46
CA LYS A 23 -6.73 6.38 -8.13
C LYS A 23 -7.14 5.50 -9.31
N ASP A 24 -7.35 6.13 -10.47
CA ASP A 24 -7.89 5.44 -11.65
C ASP A 24 -6.80 4.71 -12.45
N GLU A 25 -5.58 5.22 -12.43
CA GLU A 25 -4.45 4.64 -13.17
C GLU A 25 -3.84 3.43 -12.46
N VAL A 26 -3.82 3.41 -11.12
CA VAL A 26 -3.06 2.41 -10.36
C VAL A 26 -3.87 1.77 -9.24
N ALA A 27 -4.46 2.57 -8.35
CA ALA A 27 -5.06 2.03 -7.13
C ALA A 27 -6.26 1.14 -7.43
N ARG A 28 -7.19 1.60 -8.29
CA ARG A 28 -8.36 0.83 -8.72
C ARG A 28 -7.97 -0.41 -9.53
N PRO A 29 -7.10 -0.36 -10.55
CA PRO A 29 -6.66 -1.56 -11.25
C PRO A 29 -6.00 -2.60 -10.33
N LEU A 30 -5.17 -2.16 -9.38
CA LEU A 30 -4.52 -3.06 -8.41
C LEU A 30 -5.55 -3.66 -7.46
N TYR A 31 -6.48 -2.86 -6.94
CA TYR A 31 -7.61 -3.31 -6.13
C TYR A 31 -8.40 -4.40 -6.84
N GLU A 32 -8.81 -4.17 -8.10
CA GLU A 32 -9.59 -5.13 -8.87
C GLU A 32 -8.80 -6.44 -9.12
N ALA A 33 -7.50 -6.34 -9.37
CA ALA A 33 -6.64 -7.52 -9.55
C ALA A 33 -6.53 -8.34 -8.25
N LEU A 34 -6.38 -7.69 -7.10
CA LEU A 34 -6.34 -8.36 -5.79
C LEU A 34 -7.69 -8.97 -5.44
N LEU A 35 -8.80 -8.29 -5.74
CA LEU A 35 -10.15 -8.85 -5.59
C LEU A 35 -10.35 -10.13 -6.40
N ARG A 36 -9.87 -10.18 -7.66
CA ARG A 36 -9.93 -11.39 -8.50
C ARG A 36 -9.16 -12.57 -7.91
N LYS A 37 -8.19 -12.31 -7.02
CA LYS A 37 -7.47 -13.34 -6.25
C LYS A 37 -8.19 -13.77 -4.97
N GLY A 38 -9.35 -13.18 -4.68
CA GLY A 38 -10.13 -13.47 -3.48
C GLY A 38 -9.67 -12.73 -2.22
N LEU A 39 -8.81 -11.72 -2.37
CA LEU A 39 -8.37 -10.88 -1.25
C LEU A 39 -9.39 -9.79 -0.98
N LYS A 40 -9.57 -9.44 0.29
CA LYS A 40 -10.39 -8.31 0.73
C LYS A 40 -9.52 -7.08 0.85
N VAL A 41 -9.83 -6.05 0.07
CA VAL A 41 -8.98 -4.85 -0.02
C VAL A 41 -9.85 -3.60 0.07
N TRP A 42 -9.35 -2.57 0.74
CA TRP A 42 -9.92 -1.21 0.70
C TRP A 42 -8.93 -0.24 0.06
N TYR A 43 -9.42 0.80 -0.63
CA TYR A 43 -8.53 1.79 -1.25
C TYR A 43 -9.12 3.21 -1.19
N ASP A 44 -10.42 3.38 -1.44
CA ASP A 44 -11.06 4.70 -1.49
C ASP A 44 -10.87 5.52 -0.21
N GLU A 45 -10.99 4.90 0.96
CA GLU A 45 -10.84 5.59 2.26
C GLU A 45 -9.39 5.96 2.62
N TYR A 46 -8.42 5.53 1.82
CA TYR A 46 -6.98 5.74 2.03
C TYR A 46 -6.35 6.51 0.86
N SER A 47 -7.18 7.22 0.10
CA SER A 47 -6.75 8.20 -0.89
C SER A 47 -6.21 9.45 -0.18
N LEU A 48 -4.97 9.83 -0.48
CA LEU A 48 -4.27 10.97 0.10
C LEU A 48 -4.30 12.19 -0.82
N GLN A 49 -4.46 13.35 -0.22
CA GLN A 49 -4.25 14.66 -0.82
C GLN A 49 -2.98 15.30 -0.26
N ILE A 50 -2.48 16.34 -0.95
CA ILE A 50 -1.32 17.10 -0.45
C ILE A 50 -1.68 17.73 0.90
N GLY A 51 -0.86 17.46 1.92
CA GLY A 51 -1.04 17.96 3.28
C GLY A 51 -1.70 16.96 4.23
N ASP A 52 -2.28 15.88 3.72
CA ASP A 52 -2.79 14.79 4.57
C ASP A 52 -1.62 14.08 5.28
N SER A 53 -1.88 13.54 6.47
CA SER A 53 -0.90 12.71 7.16
C SER A 53 -0.93 11.28 6.62
N LEU A 54 0.16 10.85 5.99
CA LEU A 54 0.37 9.46 5.61
C LEU A 54 0.38 8.59 6.87
N THR A 55 1.06 9.04 7.93
CA THR A 55 1.21 8.25 9.16
C THR A 55 -0.15 7.93 9.78
N GLU A 56 -1.04 8.91 9.88
CA GLU A 56 -2.40 8.70 10.40
C GLU A 56 -3.23 7.78 9.48
N SER A 57 -3.14 7.96 8.15
CA SER A 57 -3.80 7.07 7.19
C SER A 57 -3.33 5.63 7.34
N ILE A 58 -2.02 5.42 7.54
CA ILE A 58 -1.46 4.09 7.77
C ILE A 58 -1.95 3.51 9.11
N GLU A 59 -1.97 4.31 10.18
CA GLU A 59 -2.44 3.85 11.50
C GLU A 59 -3.91 3.43 11.48
N LYS A 60 -4.79 4.21 10.83
CA LYS A 60 -6.18 3.82 10.58
C LYS A 60 -6.24 2.48 9.83
N GLY A 61 -5.48 2.37 8.74
CA GLY A 61 -5.47 1.17 7.91
C GLY A 61 -5.02 -0.08 8.65
N ILE A 62 -4.01 0.01 9.52
CA ILE A 62 -3.52 -1.13 10.32
C ILE A 62 -4.51 -1.50 11.44
N ALA A 63 -5.23 -0.54 12.01
CA ALA A 63 -6.27 -0.85 12.99
C ALA A 63 -7.40 -1.69 12.36
N GLU A 64 -7.67 -1.46 11.07
CA GLU A 64 -8.78 -2.03 10.34
C GLU A 64 -8.40 -3.24 9.47
N SER A 65 -7.14 -3.37 9.06
CA SER A 65 -6.64 -4.38 8.11
C SER A 65 -5.34 -5.05 8.59
N SER A 66 -4.95 -6.15 7.94
CA SER A 66 -3.73 -6.88 8.31
C SER A 66 -2.44 -6.20 7.84
N GLN A 67 -2.43 -5.67 6.62
CA GLN A 67 -1.26 -5.03 5.99
C GLN A 67 -1.66 -3.82 5.14
N GLY A 68 -0.72 -2.91 4.91
CA GLY A 68 -0.91 -1.76 4.03
C GLY A 68 -0.08 -1.88 2.75
N ILE A 69 -0.65 -1.46 1.64
CA ILE A 69 0.03 -1.22 0.37
C ILE A 69 0.18 0.31 0.24
N LEU A 70 1.38 0.80 -0.04
CA LEU A 70 1.63 2.21 -0.28
C LEU A 70 2.11 2.40 -1.72
N ILE A 71 1.30 3.10 -2.54
CA ILE A 71 1.68 3.47 -3.90
C ILE A 71 2.57 4.71 -3.84
N LEU A 72 3.83 4.53 -4.22
CA LEU A 72 4.86 5.54 -4.31
C LEU A 72 4.99 5.93 -5.78
N SER A 73 4.14 6.87 -6.19
CA SER A 73 4.10 7.38 -7.55
C SER A 73 4.88 8.69 -7.69
N LYS A 74 5.08 9.13 -8.94
CA LYS A 74 5.51 10.50 -9.22
C LYS A 74 4.56 11.55 -8.66
N ASN A 75 3.25 11.30 -8.65
CA ASN A 75 2.30 12.23 -8.06
C ASN A 75 2.51 12.35 -6.55
N PHE A 76 2.61 11.22 -5.84
CA PHE A 76 2.90 11.19 -4.42
C PHE A 76 4.20 11.93 -4.08
N LEU A 77 5.26 11.69 -4.88
CA LEU A 77 6.58 12.28 -4.66
C LEU A 77 6.71 13.73 -5.17
N SER A 78 5.73 14.25 -5.92
CA SER A 78 5.81 15.57 -6.57
C SER A 78 5.94 16.74 -5.59
N ASN A 79 5.42 16.61 -4.36
CA ASN A 79 5.69 17.56 -3.28
C ASN A 79 6.78 17.00 -2.37
N GLU A 80 8.03 17.23 -2.76
CA GLU A 80 9.21 16.65 -2.10
C GLU A 80 9.24 16.92 -0.59
N LYS A 81 8.91 18.14 -0.16
CA LYS A 81 8.97 18.50 1.27
C LYS A 81 7.93 17.72 2.08
N TRP A 82 6.69 17.68 1.62
CA TRP A 82 5.63 16.94 2.30
C TRP A 82 5.90 15.43 2.27
N ALA A 83 6.19 14.87 1.09
CA ALA A 83 6.43 13.45 0.92
C ALA A 83 7.62 12.97 1.77
N LYS A 84 8.73 13.72 1.78
CA LYS A 84 9.91 13.42 2.59
C LYS A 84 9.58 13.41 4.08
N ASN A 85 8.87 14.42 4.58
CA ASN A 85 8.50 14.49 5.99
C ASN A 85 7.60 13.31 6.41
N GLU A 86 6.59 13.00 5.60
CA GLU A 86 5.67 11.89 5.87
C GLU A 86 6.38 10.53 5.84
N LEU A 87 7.24 10.28 4.84
CA LEU A 87 7.99 9.04 4.74
C LEU A 87 9.01 8.88 5.88
N GLN A 88 9.64 9.96 6.35
CA GLN A 88 10.52 9.91 7.52
C GLN A 88 9.75 9.60 8.81
N SER A 89 8.57 10.20 8.99
CA SER A 89 7.68 9.89 10.12
C SER A 89 7.25 8.43 10.11
N LEU A 90 6.81 7.92 8.96
CA LEU A 90 6.42 6.52 8.77
C LEU A 90 7.58 5.55 9.01
N LYS A 91 8.80 5.89 8.57
CA LYS A 91 10.02 5.11 8.83
C LYS A 91 10.30 5.02 10.33
N THR A 92 10.32 6.16 11.00
CA THR A 92 10.57 6.26 12.45
C THR A 92 9.54 5.44 13.22
N ARG A 93 8.26 5.53 12.84
CA ARG A 93 7.18 4.77 13.46
C ARG A 93 7.36 3.25 13.32
N GLN A 94 7.72 2.76 12.13
CA GLN A 94 7.98 1.33 11.90
C GLN A 94 9.19 0.81 12.69
N ILE A 95 10.24 1.62 12.86
CA ILE A 95 11.40 1.29 13.70
C ILE A 95 10.97 1.16 15.16
N ILE A 96 10.24 2.13 15.70
CA ILE A 96 9.77 2.12 17.10
C ILE A 96 8.88 0.90 17.37
N LEU A 97 7.98 0.58 16.44
CA LEU A 97 7.06 -0.55 16.58
C LEU A 97 7.72 -1.90 16.27
N ASN A 98 8.93 -1.92 15.72
CA ASN A 98 9.61 -3.10 15.18
C ASN A 98 8.69 -3.96 14.28
N LYS A 99 7.89 -3.31 13.44
CA LYS A 99 6.90 -3.96 12.57
C LYS A 99 7.01 -3.44 11.15
N LYS A 100 7.18 -4.35 10.18
CA LYS A 100 7.17 -4.06 8.75
C LYS A 100 5.78 -4.36 8.18
N ILE A 101 4.90 -3.37 8.20
CA ILE A 101 3.47 -3.53 7.85
C ILE A 101 3.08 -2.94 6.49
N ILE A 102 4.01 -2.26 5.83
CA ILE A 102 3.76 -1.57 4.54
C ILE A 102 4.52 -2.23 3.40
N LEU A 103 3.80 -2.60 2.34
CA LEU A 103 4.29 -3.05 1.04
C LEU A 103 4.37 -1.85 0.08
N PRO A 104 5.57 -1.40 -0.31
CA PRO A 104 5.73 -0.27 -1.22
C PRO A 104 5.58 -0.70 -2.67
N ILE A 105 4.76 0.01 -3.45
CA ILE A 105 4.55 -0.20 -4.88
C ILE A 105 5.02 1.04 -5.64
N TRP A 106 5.97 0.85 -6.54
CA TRP A 106 6.54 1.94 -7.32
C TRP A 106 5.74 2.17 -8.59
N HIS A 107 5.37 3.42 -8.86
CA HIS A 107 4.62 3.77 -10.06
C HIS A 107 5.18 5.01 -10.77
N GLY A 108 5.69 4.81 -11.99
CA GLY A 108 6.24 5.91 -12.77
C GLY A 108 7.56 6.51 -12.25
N SER A 109 8.04 6.12 -11.06
CA SER A 109 9.28 6.60 -10.44
C SER A 109 10.55 5.96 -11.05
N THR A 110 11.66 6.67 -10.98
CA THR A 110 13.02 6.25 -11.38
C THR A 110 13.78 5.66 -10.20
N GLU A 111 14.92 5.00 -10.43
CA GLU A 111 15.79 4.52 -9.34
C GLU A 111 16.31 5.67 -8.45
N ASP A 112 16.56 6.84 -9.03
CA ASP A 112 17.00 8.03 -8.30
C ASP A 112 15.95 8.48 -7.28
N ASP A 113 14.66 8.41 -7.64
CA ASP A 113 13.53 8.71 -6.73
C ASP A 113 13.50 7.75 -5.52
N LEU A 114 14.12 6.57 -5.64
CA LEU A 114 14.16 5.53 -4.61
C LEU A 114 15.37 5.64 -3.69
N SER A 115 16.41 6.37 -4.11
CA SER A 115 17.70 6.44 -3.40
C SER A 115 17.55 6.93 -1.96
N GLU A 116 16.72 7.96 -1.72
CA GLU A 116 16.40 8.46 -0.38
C GLU A 116 15.48 7.52 0.43
N ASN A 117 14.81 6.59 -0.26
CA ASN A 117 13.79 5.70 0.27
C ASN A 117 14.22 4.23 0.25
N TYR A 118 15.52 3.94 0.20
CA TYR A 118 16.08 2.59 0.08
C TYR A 118 15.59 1.62 1.16
N TRP A 119 15.21 2.13 2.34
CA TRP A 119 14.62 1.35 3.43
C TRP A 119 13.29 0.65 3.05
N LEU A 120 12.65 1.06 1.95
CA LEU A 120 11.47 0.44 1.34
C LEU A 120 11.83 -0.61 0.27
N LEU A 121 13.05 -0.61 -0.26
CA LEU A 121 13.46 -1.52 -1.34
C LEU A 121 13.66 -2.97 -0.89
N ASP A 122 14.00 -3.20 0.39
CA ASP A 122 14.16 -4.54 0.98
C ASP A 122 12.81 -5.26 1.24
N LYS A 123 11.69 -4.66 0.86
CA LYS A 123 10.35 -5.21 1.10
C LYS A 123 9.84 -5.95 -0.14
N ILE A 124 8.83 -6.80 0.04
CA ILE A 124 8.05 -7.40 -1.07
C ILE A 124 7.26 -6.27 -1.75
N GLY A 125 7.96 -5.40 -2.46
CA GLY A 125 7.43 -4.37 -3.33
C GLY A 125 7.57 -4.80 -4.79
N GLY A 126 6.94 -4.04 -5.68
CA GLY A 126 7.10 -4.24 -7.11
C GLY A 126 6.85 -2.96 -7.88
N ASN A 127 7.22 -2.97 -9.16
CA ASN A 127 6.99 -1.86 -10.03
C ASN A 127 5.75 -2.14 -10.86
N THR A 128 4.85 -1.16 -10.96
CA THR A 128 3.69 -1.25 -11.85
C THR A 128 4.08 -1.43 -13.33
N LYS A 129 5.31 -1.03 -13.72
CA LYS A 129 5.91 -1.32 -15.03
C LYS A 129 5.98 -2.82 -15.35
N ASP A 130 6.05 -3.68 -14.34
CA ASP A 130 6.09 -5.13 -14.52
C ASP A 130 4.69 -5.72 -14.87
N GLY A 131 3.65 -4.91 -14.68
CA GLY A 131 2.24 -5.23 -14.89
C GLY A 131 1.49 -5.47 -13.59
N ILE A 132 0.29 -4.87 -13.47
CA ILE A 132 -0.57 -4.95 -12.28
C ILE A 132 -0.92 -6.40 -11.90
N GLU A 133 -1.21 -7.26 -12.88
CA GLU A 133 -1.52 -8.67 -12.63
C GLU A 133 -0.35 -9.44 -12.01
N LYS A 134 0.88 -9.20 -12.49
CA LYS A 134 2.07 -9.84 -11.92
C LYS A 134 2.31 -9.36 -10.50
N LEU A 135 2.08 -8.07 -10.25
CA LEU A 135 2.21 -7.50 -8.93
C LEU A 135 1.18 -8.10 -7.96
N ALA A 136 -0.09 -8.20 -8.38
CA ALA A 136 -1.15 -8.83 -7.58
C ALA A 136 -0.85 -10.30 -7.27
N ASN A 137 -0.29 -11.06 -8.23
CA ASN A 137 0.20 -12.42 -7.99
C ASN A 137 1.29 -12.46 -6.91
N LYS A 138 2.30 -11.59 -7.01
CA LYS A 138 3.39 -11.53 -6.04
C LYS A 138 2.90 -11.20 -4.63
N ILE A 139 1.97 -10.25 -4.51
CA ILE A 139 1.33 -9.90 -3.24
C ILE A 139 0.56 -11.11 -2.69
N PHE A 140 -0.27 -11.75 -3.53
CA PHE A 140 -1.04 -12.92 -3.12
C PHE A 140 -0.17 -14.09 -2.61
N GLU A 141 0.95 -14.36 -3.29
CA GLU A 141 1.92 -15.39 -2.87
C GLU A 141 2.62 -15.04 -1.55
N SER A 142 2.82 -13.76 -1.26
CA SER A 142 3.47 -13.31 -0.03
C SER A 142 2.68 -13.60 1.25
N ILE A 143 1.35 -13.73 1.14
CA ILE A 143 0.44 -14.00 2.26
C ILE A 143 0.43 -15.49 2.64
N LYS A 144 0.75 -16.38 1.69
CA LYS A 144 0.71 -17.83 1.90
C LYS A 144 1.96 -18.40 2.59
N LYS A 145 2.98 -17.58 2.82
CA LYS A 145 4.23 -17.98 3.49
C LYS A 145 4.16 -17.66 4.98
#